data_AF-A0AB33CVG7-F1
#
_entry.id   AF-A0AB33CVG7-F1
#
_cell.length_a   1.000
_cell.length_b   1.000
_cell.length_c   1.000
_cell.angle_alpha   90.00
_cell.angle_beta   90.00
_cell.angle_gamma   90.00
#
_symmetry.space_group_name_H-M   'P 1'
#
loop_
_entity.id
_entity.type
_entity.pdbx_description
1 polymer ?
#
loop_
_entity_poly.entity_id
_entity_poly.type
_entity_poly.pdbx_seq_one_letter_code
_entity_poly.pdbx_strand_id
1 'polypeptide(L)' 'MIDPETGETVSRNTLAKRKKVIDPETGETVSRNTLAKRKKVIDPETGETVSKTALAARQKKRLNRPGP' A
#
# COMPACT_ATOMS: atom_id res chain seq x y z
N MET A 1 7.63 9.09 25.15
CA MET A 1 6.47 8.31 25.63
C MET A 1 6.63 6.90 25.09
N ILE A 2 6.22 5.87 25.82
CA ILE A 2 6.28 4.49 25.33
C ILE A 2 5.11 4.25 24.37
N ASP A 3 5.42 3.72 23.20
CA ASP A 3 4.44 3.30 22.21
C ASP A 3 3.70 2.06 22.72
N PRO A 4 2.37 2.10 22.90
CA PRO A 4 1.64 0.95 23.42
C PRO A 4 1.59 -0.23 22.44
N GLU A 5 1.91 -0.02 21.16
CA GLU A 5 1.90 -1.10 20.15
C GLU A 5 3.25 -1.79 19.97
N THR A 6 4.36 -1.06 20.19
CA THR A 6 5.71 -1.59 19.96
C THR A 6 6.57 -1.66 21.22
N GLY A 7 6.17 -0.99 22.32
CA GLY A 7 6.98 -0.87 23.53
C GLY A 7 8.17 0.08 23.40
N GLU A 8 8.33 0.74 22.25
CA GLU A 8 9.48 1.62 21.97
C GLU A 8 9.24 3.06 22.44
N THR A 9 10.32 3.80 22.68
CA THR A 9 10.24 5.23 22.95
C THR A 9 9.92 6.00 21.67
N VAL A 10 8.74 6.62 21.62
CA VAL A 10 8.31 7.46 20.49
C VAL A 10 7.91 8.86 20.95
N SER A 11 7.91 9.81 20.00
CA SER A 11 7.43 11.18 20.24
C SER A 11 5.89 11.22 20.30
N ARG A 12 5.31 12.15 21.06
CA ARG A 12 3.84 12.35 21.09
C ARG A 12 3.29 12.65 19.69
N ASN A 13 4.03 13.40 18.86
CA ASN A 13 3.62 13.70 17.49
C ASN A 13 3.59 12.45 16.61
N THR A 14 4.52 11.51 16.82
CA THR A 14 4.52 10.22 16.12
C THR A 14 3.27 9.42 16.46
N LEU A 15 2.92 9.36 17.74
CA LEU A 15 1.72 8.67 18.22
C LEU A 15 0.43 9.31 17.67
N ALA A 16 0.31 10.65 17.77
CA ALA A 16 -0.86 11.39 17.31
C ALA A 16 -1.08 11.31 15.78
N LYS A 17 -0.02 11.09 15.00
CA LYS A 17 -0.10 10.89 13.54
C LYS A 17 -0.59 9.50 13.14
N ARG A 18 -0.64 8.52 14.06
CA ARG A 18 -1.18 7.18 13.79
C ARG A 18 -2.70 7.22 13.73
N LYS A 19 -3.25 7.76 12.64
CA LYS A 19 -4.66 7.55 12.27
C LYS A 19 -4.80 6.12 11.72
N LYS A 20 -5.08 5.18 12.61
CA LYS A 20 -5.44 3.80 12.24
C LYS A 20 -6.91 3.73 11.83
N VAL A 21 -7.19 2.83 10.90
CA VAL A 21 -8.53 2.51 10.39
C VAL A 21 -8.66 0.99 10.35
N ILE A 22 -9.89 0.49 10.41
CA ILE A 22 -10.15 -0.93 10.18
C ILE A 22 -9.96 -1.21 8.69
N ASP A 23 -9.14 -2.20 8.38
CA ASP A 23 -9.00 -2.72 7.03
C ASP A 23 -10.28 -3.49 6.66
N PRO A 24 -11.00 -3.10 5.60
CA PRO A 24 -12.24 -3.78 5.21
C PRO A 24 -12.02 -5.19 4.66
N GLU A 25 -10.80 -5.54 4.24
CA GLU A 25 -10.48 -6.86 3.68
C GLU A 25 -10.11 -7.86 4.78
N THR A 26 -9.41 -7.41 5.84
CA THR A 26 -8.92 -8.30 6.91
C THR A 26 -9.57 -8.09 8.27
N GLY A 27 -10.28 -6.97 8.48
CA GLY A 27 -10.84 -6.59 9.78
C GLY A 27 -9.80 -6.03 10.78
N GLU A 28 -8.53 -5.92 10.38
CA GLU A 28 -7.45 -5.50 11.28
C GLU A 28 -7.27 -3.98 11.32
N THR A 29 -6.80 -3.44 12.44
CA THR A 29 -6.42 -2.02 12.53
C THR A 29 -5.11 -1.73 11.80
N VAL A 30 -5.18 -1.03 10.68
CA VAL A 30 -4.02 -0.65 9.84
C VAL A 30 -3.88 0.87 9.74
N SER A 31 -2.69 1.37 9.38
CA SER A 31 -2.53 2.80 9.08
C SER A 31 -3.22 3.16 7.76
N ARG A 32 -3.74 4.39 7.63
CA ARG A 32 -4.28 4.87 6.34
C ARG A 32 -3.28 4.77 5.19
N ASN A 33 -1.98 4.95 5.45
CA ASN A 33 -0.93 4.80 4.45
C ASN A 33 -0.79 3.33 4.01
N THR A 34 -0.90 2.38 4.94
CA THR A 34 -0.91 0.95 4.63
C THR A 34 -2.10 0.60 3.74
N LEU A 35 -3.30 1.06 4.11
CA LEU A 35 -4.52 0.83 3.32
C LEU A 35 -4.42 1.47 1.92
N ALA A 36 -3.90 2.70 1.82
CA ALA A 36 -3.71 3.39 0.55
C ALA A 36 -2.70 2.68 -0.37
N LYS A 37 -1.68 2.03 0.21
CA LYS A 37 -0.70 1.21 -0.53
C LYS A 37 -1.29 -0.11 -1.04
N ARG A 38 -2.35 -0.63 -0.39
CA ARG A 38 -3.08 -1.85 -0.80
C ARG A 38 -4.00 -1.65 -2.00
N LYS A 39 -4.08 -0.46 -2.60
CA LYS A 39 -4.84 -0.23 -3.84
C LYS A 39 -4.26 -1.04 -5.00
N LYS A 40 -4.65 -2.31 -5.06
CA LYS A 40 -4.42 -3.21 -6.18
C LYS A 40 -5.44 -2.90 -7.29
N VAL A 41 -5.07 -3.23 -8.51
CA VAL A 41 -5.86 -3.09 -9.73
C VAL A 41 -5.70 -4.37 -10.54
N ILE A 42 -6.67 -4.69 -11.39
CA ILE A 42 -6.56 -5.82 -12.32
C ILE A 42 -5.65 -5.39 -13.48
N ASP A 43 -4.61 -6.16 -13.79
CA ASP A 43 -3.84 -6.02 -15.03
C ASP A 43 -4.73 -6.47 -16.20
N PRO A 44 -5.04 -5.60 -17.17
CA PRO A 44 -5.97 -5.93 -18.24
C PRO A 44 -5.45 -7.00 -19.22
N GLU A 45 -4.15 -7.31 -19.22
CA GLU A 45 -3.58 -8.33 -20.10
C GLU A 45 -3.51 -9.71 -19.45
N THR A 46 -3.19 -9.77 -18.15
CA THR A 46 -3.04 -11.05 -17.44
C THR A 46 -4.25 -11.41 -16.58
N GLY A 47 -5.14 -10.44 -16.29
CA GLY A 47 -6.24 -10.60 -15.35
C GLY A 47 -5.81 -10.64 -13.88
N GLU A 48 -4.52 -10.45 -13.58
CA GLU A 48 -3.99 -10.56 -12.23
C GLU A 48 -4.21 -9.27 -11.40
N THR A 49 -4.47 -9.42 -10.10
CA THR A 49 -4.48 -8.30 -9.16
C THR A 49 -3.04 -7.85 -8.83
N VAL A 50 -2.65 -6.70 -9.33
CA VAL A 50 -1.31 -6.11 -9.17
C VAL A 50 -1.37 -4.75 -8.48
N SER A 51 -0.26 -4.25 -7.95
CA SER A 51 -0.21 -2.85 -7.49
C SER A 51 -0.24 -1.87 -8.67
N LYS A 52 -0.74 -0.64 -8.45
CA LYS A 52 -0.71 0.41 -9.48
C LYS A 52 0.70 0.70 -10.02
N THR A 53 1.72 0.62 -9.16
CA THR A 53 3.12 0.81 -9.56
C THR A 53 3.63 -0.32 -10.44
N ALA A 54 3.29 -1.57 -10.12
CA ALA A 54 3.63 -2.73 -10.94
C ALA A 54 2.93 -2.66 -12.31
N LEU A 55 1.65 -2.28 -12.35
CA LEU A 55 0.92 -2.08 -13.61
C LEU A 55 1.58 -0.99 -14.48
N ALA A 56 1.91 0.16 -13.90
CA ALA A 56 2.59 1.25 -14.61
C ALA A 56 3.97 0.83 -15.15
N ALA A 57 4.74 0.04 -14.39
CA ALA A 57 6.02 -0.49 -14.85
C ALA A 57 5.85 -1.46 -16.03
N ARG A 58 4.85 -2.36 -15.97
CA ARG A 58 4.51 -3.27 -17.08
C ARG A 58 4.11 -2.49 -18.33
N GLN A 59 3.22 -1.50 -18.21
CA GLN A 59 2.82 -0.63 -19.32
C GLN A 59 4.01 0.11 -19.95
N LYS A 60 4.90 0.68 -19.12
CA LYS A 60 6.11 1.36 -19.61
C LYS A 60 7.05 0.41 -20.35
N LYS A 61 7.23 -0.82 -19.85
CA LYS A 61 8.05 -1.85 -20.51
C LYS A 61 7.46 -2.25 -21.87
N ARG A 62 6.14 -2.29 -21.99
CA ARG A 62 5.44 -2.55 -23.27
C ARG A 62 5.63 -1.40 -24.25
N LEU A 63 5.45 -0.16 -23.80
CA LEU A 63 5.66 1.03 -24.64
C LEU A 63 7.10 1.10 -25.18
N ASN A 64 8.08 0.66 -24.38
CA ASN A 64 9.49 0.67 -24.76
C ASN A 64 9.94 -0.60 -25.50
N ARG A 65 9.02 -1.55 -25.77
CA ARG A 65 9.34 -2.72 -26.59
C ARG A 65 8.99 -2.39 -28.04
N PRO A 66 9.98 -2.14 -28.93
CA PRO A 66 9.66 -2.07 -30.35
C PRO A 66 9.06 -3.42 -30.77
N GLY A 67 7.98 -3.37 -31.55
CA GLY A 67 7.34 -4.56 -32.09
C GLY A 67 8.29 -5.36 -32.99
N PRO A 68 7.96 -6.62 -33.31
CA PRO A 68 8.72 -7.40 -34.28
C PRO A 68 8.78 -6.73 -35.66
#